data_AF-A0A7C1MJZ5-F1
#
_entry.id   AF-A0A7C1MJZ5-F1
#
_cell.length_a   1.000
_cell.length_b   1.000
_cell.length_c   1.000
_cell.angle_alpha   90.00
_cell.angle_beta   90.00
_cell.angle_gamma   90.00
#
_symmetry.space_group_name_H-M   'P 1'
#
loop_
_entity.id
_entity.type
_entity.pdbx_description
1 polymer ?
#
loop_
_entity_poly.entity_id
_entity_poly.type
_entity_poly.pdbx_seq_one_letter_code
_entity_poly.pdbx_strand_id
1 'polypeptide(L)'
;MRVHFAPFISGTIQYLTIPPQRGKTMAMQSQLWSLSALAMELQTDRRTLAKRLETLPPAEEKKTDKRTNKLWRMSDVVEHLESPKSENGKSYDKNAEEARLKHHQANNEAMKEAEAAGRLLPVEEVIQLGKAMVYAAKNKLLRIPDRVRQHTPDIEPEIINVIEQAVQEALEELGRDGIPSQFKERISKYRSELDSGEEDEAGE
;
A
#
# COMPACT_ATOMS: atom_id res chain seq x y z
N MET A 1 -26.62 39.53 58.82
CA MET A 1 -26.52 40.49 57.70
C MET A 1 -26.86 39.72 56.43
N ARG A 2 -28.12 39.82 55.99
CA ARG A 2 -28.62 39.23 54.74
C ARG A 2 -28.17 40.14 53.60
N VAL A 3 -27.57 39.57 52.56
CA VAL A 3 -27.47 40.25 51.26
C VAL A 3 -28.00 39.31 50.20
N HIS A 4 -29.02 39.82 49.53
CA HIS A 4 -29.88 39.16 48.56
C HIS A 4 -29.09 38.77 47.32
N PHE A 5 -29.22 37.52 46.89
CA PHE A 5 -28.94 37.09 45.52
C PHE A 5 -30.25 37.24 44.72
N ALA A 6 -30.27 38.18 43.78
CA ALA A 6 -31.30 38.29 42.76
C ALA A 6 -30.77 37.69 41.43
N PRO A 7 -31.65 37.12 40.58
CA PRO A 7 -31.25 36.32 39.43
C PRO A 7 -31.03 37.19 38.19
N PHE A 8 -30.00 36.90 37.39
CA PHE A 8 -29.81 37.54 36.09
C PHE A 8 -29.62 36.49 34.99
N ILE A 9 -30.72 36.30 34.27
CA ILE A 9 -30.84 36.05 32.83
C ILE A 9 -30.01 34.90 32.24
N SER A 10 -30.73 33.82 31.99
CA SER A 10 -30.39 32.72 31.09
C SER A 10 -29.97 33.25 29.71
N GLY A 11 -28.67 33.27 29.45
CA GLY A 11 -28.09 33.52 28.13
C GLY A 11 -28.10 32.24 27.31
N THR A 12 -29.11 32.10 26.45
CA THR A 12 -29.21 31.05 25.43
C THR A 12 -28.03 31.17 24.46
N ILE A 13 -27.15 30.17 24.45
CA ILE A 13 -26.14 30.01 23.40
C ILE A 13 -26.91 29.73 22.10
N GLN A 14 -27.03 30.76 21.26
CA GLN A 14 -27.50 30.60 19.89
C GLN A 14 -26.43 29.82 19.13
N TYR A 15 -26.67 28.53 18.93
CA TYR A 15 -26.02 27.77 17.88
C TYR A 15 -26.32 28.50 16.56
N LEU A 16 -25.29 29.03 15.93
CA LEU A 16 -25.35 29.48 14.55
C LEU A 16 -25.48 28.21 13.68
N THR A 17 -26.72 27.72 13.56
CA THR A 17 -27.08 26.72 12.56
C THR A 17 -26.86 27.35 11.20
N ILE A 18 -25.74 27.01 10.57
CA ILE A 18 -25.52 27.23 9.15
C ILE A 18 -26.66 26.47 8.45
N PRO A 19 -27.60 27.14 7.76
CA PRO A 19 -28.65 26.43 7.07
C PRO A 19 -28.02 25.55 5.98
N PRO A 20 -28.45 24.29 5.81
CA PRO A 20 -28.12 23.57 4.59
C PRO A 20 -28.63 24.43 3.45
N GLN A 21 -27.72 24.84 2.56
CA GLN A 21 -28.09 25.45 1.29
C GLN A 21 -28.97 24.42 0.57
N ARG A 22 -30.28 24.55 0.75
CA ARG A 22 -31.29 23.96 -0.12
C ARG A 22 -31.04 24.59 -1.47
N GLY A 23 -30.16 23.94 -2.24
CA GLY A 23 -30.09 24.13 -3.67
C GLY A 23 -31.52 24.01 -4.16
N LYS A 24 -32.08 25.13 -4.63
CA LYS A 24 -33.40 25.18 -5.24
C LYS A 24 -33.47 24.04 -6.24
N THR A 25 -34.28 23.03 -5.96
CA THR A 25 -34.82 22.14 -6.96
C THR A 25 -35.75 23.01 -7.79
N MET A 26 -35.15 23.80 -8.70
CA MET A 26 -35.86 24.41 -9.79
C MET A 26 -36.37 23.23 -10.61
N ALA A 27 -37.69 23.12 -10.75
CA ALA A 27 -38.29 22.36 -11.82
C ALA A 27 -37.74 22.95 -13.13
N MET A 28 -36.59 22.44 -13.59
CA MET A 28 -36.04 22.81 -14.87
C MET A 28 -37.01 22.25 -15.90
N GLN A 29 -37.84 23.14 -16.46
CA GLN A 29 -38.31 22.98 -17.83
C GLN A 29 -37.15 22.42 -18.63
N SER A 30 -37.42 21.39 -19.41
CA SER A 30 -36.42 20.51 -20.01
C SER A 30 -35.67 21.25 -21.11
N GLN A 31 -34.92 22.28 -20.73
CA GLN A 31 -34.36 23.29 -21.59
C GLN A 31 -33.22 22.65 -22.34
N LEU A 32 -33.24 22.84 -23.66
CA LEU A 32 -32.24 22.31 -24.56
C LEU A 32 -31.17 23.38 -24.76
N TRP A 33 -29.96 23.06 -24.32
CA TRP A 33 -28.84 23.99 -24.33
C TRP A 33 -27.91 23.67 -25.49
N SER A 34 -27.45 24.72 -26.17
CA SER A 34 -26.33 24.60 -27.11
C SER A 34 -25.02 24.40 -26.37
N LEU A 35 -24.04 23.81 -27.04
CA LEU A 35 -22.69 23.63 -26.50
C LEU A 35 -22.08 24.93 -25.94
N SER A 36 -22.32 26.07 -26.59
CA SER A 36 -21.81 27.36 -26.14
C SER A 36 -22.52 27.87 -24.89
N ALA A 37 -23.83 27.61 -24.76
CA ALA A 37 -24.59 28.00 -23.57
C ALA A 37 -24.20 27.13 -22.36
N LEU A 38 -23.98 25.82 -22.58
CA LEU A 38 -23.48 24.91 -21.54
C LEU A 38 -22.07 25.31 -21.07
N ALA A 39 -21.20 25.70 -21.99
CA ALA A 39 -19.84 26.14 -21.66
C ALA A 39 -19.83 27.37 -20.76
N MET A 40 -20.71 28.34 -21.01
CA MET A 40 -20.85 29.52 -20.17
C MET A 40 -21.42 29.19 -18.78
N GLU A 41 -22.45 28.36 -18.73
CA GLU A 41 -23.11 27.99 -17.47
C GLU A 41 -22.19 27.18 -16.55
N LEU A 42 -21.48 26.21 -17.13
CA LEU A 42 -20.53 25.36 -16.40
C LEU A 42 -19.14 26.01 -16.25
N GLN A 43 -18.99 27.29 -16.64
CA GLN A 43 -17.74 28.05 -16.62
C GLN A 43 -16.53 27.25 -17.15
N THR A 44 -16.76 26.46 -18.19
CA THR A 44 -15.79 25.51 -18.74
C THR A 44 -15.50 25.88 -20.18
N ASP A 45 -14.24 25.75 -20.61
CA ASP A 45 -13.87 26.02 -22.00
C ASP A 45 -14.70 25.17 -22.98
N ARG A 46 -15.21 25.81 -24.03
CA ARG A 46 -16.11 25.19 -25.01
C ARG A 46 -15.48 23.99 -25.71
N ARG A 47 -14.16 24.03 -25.99
CA ARG A 47 -13.45 22.92 -26.66
C ARG A 47 -13.25 21.75 -25.70
N THR A 48 -12.90 22.05 -24.45
CA THR A 48 -12.82 21.04 -23.38
C THR A 48 -14.17 20.37 -23.14
N LEU A 49 -15.24 21.16 -23.10
CA LEU A 49 -16.60 20.63 -22.94
C LEU A 49 -17.01 19.79 -24.17
N ALA A 50 -16.68 20.23 -25.39
CA ALA A 50 -16.93 19.46 -26.60
C ALA A 50 -16.29 18.07 -26.53
N LYS A 51 -15.01 18.00 -26.14
CA LYS A 51 -14.27 16.75 -26.00
C LYS A 51 -14.89 15.82 -24.96
N ARG A 52 -15.31 16.36 -23.82
CA ARG A 52 -15.95 15.59 -22.75
C ARG A 52 -17.33 15.05 -23.16
N LEU A 53 -18.03 15.75 -24.05
CA LEU A 53 -19.35 15.37 -24.56
C LEU A 53 -19.31 14.55 -25.85
N GLU A 54 -18.13 14.18 -26.39
CA GLU A 54 -18.02 13.34 -27.59
C GLU A 54 -18.78 12.02 -27.48
N THR A 55 -18.86 11.47 -26.27
CA THR A 55 -19.55 10.20 -25.98
C THR A 55 -21.01 10.36 -25.58
N LEU A 56 -21.52 11.60 -25.43
CA LEU A 56 -22.92 11.87 -25.06
C LEU A 56 -23.74 12.24 -26.31
N PRO A 57 -24.74 11.43 -26.71
CA PRO A 57 -25.62 11.81 -27.82
C PRO A 57 -26.41 13.09 -27.47
N PRO A 58 -26.59 14.01 -28.43
CA PRO A 58 -27.44 15.18 -28.22
C PRO A 58 -28.90 14.77 -28.09
N ALA A 59 -29.63 15.49 -27.24
CA ALA A 59 -31.06 15.31 -27.04
C ALA A 59 -31.88 15.78 -28.26
N GLU A 60 -31.38 16.79 -29.00
CA GLU A 60 -31.96 17.22 -30.26
C GLU A 60 -30.88 17.75 -31.21
N GLU A 61 -31.00 17.45 -32.50
CA GLU A 61 -30.17 18.05 -33.55
C GLU A 61 -31.06 18.88 -34.49
N LYS A 62 -30.88 20.20 -34.48
CA LYS A 62 -31.59 21.10 -35.41
C LYS A 62 -30.70 21.44 -36.60
N LYS A 63 -31.17 21.17 -37.81
CA LYS A 63 -30.53 21.58 -39.06
C LYS A 63 -31.10 22.92 -39.50
N THR A 64 -30.25 23.93 -39.64
CA THR A 64 -30.60 25.23 -40.23
C THR A 64 -29.69 25.46 -41.40
N ASP A 65 -30.23 25.61 -42.62
CA ASP A 65 -29.64 25.91 -43.95
C ASP A 65 -28.19 25.46 -44.25
N LYS A 66 -27.21 25.75 -43.38
CA LYS A 66 -25.79 25.39 -43.50
C LYS A 66 -25.11 24.87 -42.22
N ARG A 67 -25.81 24.70 -41.09
CA ARG A 67 -25.25 24.26 -39.80
C ARG A 67 -26.17 23.31 -39.03
N THR A 68 -25.57 22.29 -38.41
CA THR A 68 -26.24 21.39 -37.46
C THR A 68 -25.96 21.85 -36.04
N ASN A 69 -27.01 22.24 -35.31
CA ASN A 69 -26.93 22.63 -33.90
C ASN A 69 -27.33 21.43 -33.03
N LYS A 70 -26.34 20.90 -32.30
CA LYS A 70 -26.53 19.87 -31.27
C LYS A 70 -26.96 20.52 -29.96
N LEU A 71 -28.01 19.98 -29.35
CA LEU A 71 -28.56 20.47 -28.09
C LEU A 71 -28.60 19.34 -27.05
N TRP A 72 -28.21 19.65 -25.83
CA TRP A 72 -28.25 18.69 -24.71
C TRP A 72 -29.07 19.25 -23.55
N ARG A 73 -29.56 18.35 -22.69
CA ARG A 73 -30.15 18.73 -21.41
C ARG A 73 -29.02 18.92 -20.39
N MET A 74 -29.18 19.91 -19.50
CA MET A 74 -28.18 20.19 -18.46
C MET A 74 -28.01 19.01 -17.50
N SER A 75 -29.11 18.33 -17.14
CA SER A 75 -29.10 17.14 -16.29
C SER A 75 -28.19 16.05 -16.85
N ASP A 76 -28.37 15.72 -18.13
CA ASP A 76 -27.70 14.61 -18.79
C ASP A 76 -26.19 14.93 -18.97
N VAL A 77 -25.88 16.20 -19.20
CA VAL A 77 -24.50 16.70 -19.28
C VAL A 77 -23.80 16.60 -17.93
N VAL A 78 -24.44 17.05 -16.84
CA VAL A 78 -23.86 16.99 -15.49
C VAL A 78 -23.66 15.54 -15.06
N GLU A 79 -24.66 14.69 -15.24
CA GLU A 79 -24.57 13.25 -14.92
C GLU A 79 -23.45 12.55 -15.70
N HIS A 80 -23.31 12.87 -16.98
CA HIS A 80 -22.23 12.34 -17.83
C HIS A 80 -20.83 12.85 -17.44
N LEU A 81 -20.74 14.07 -16.90
CA LEU A 81 -19.48 14.66 -16.44
C LEU A 81 -19.06 14.16 -15.05
N GLU A 82 -20.02 13.88 -14.17
CA GLU A 82 -19.79 13.34 -12.83
C GLU A 82 -19.51 11.82 -12.84
N SER A 83 -19.92 11.13 -13.90
CA SER A 83 -19.66 9.71 -14.10
C SER A 83 -18.16 9.45 -14.30
N PRO A 84 -17.48 8.68 -13.43
CA PRO A 84 -16.06 8.38 -13.58
C PRO A 84 -15.84 7.48 -14.80
N LYS A 85 -15.09 7.98 -15.79
CA LYS A 85 -14.73 7.24 -17.00
C LYS A 85 -13.25 6.87 -16.99
N SER A 86 -12.96 5.61 -17.32
CA SER A 86 -11.62 5.19 -17.72
C SER A 86 -11.30 5.77 -19.11
N GLU A 87 -10.02 6.00 -19.39
CA GLU A 87 -9.47 6.50 -20.66
C GLU A 87 -9.92 5.69 -21.89
N ASN A 88 -10.41 4.45 -21.68
CA ASN A 88 -10.89 3.52 -22.72
C ASN A 88 -12.42 3.35 -22.78
N GLY A 89 -13.22 4.23 -22.17
CA GLY A 89 -14.69 4.21 -22.30
C GLY A 89 -15.41 3.03 -21.65
N LYS A 90 -14.70 2.15 -20.93
CA LYS A 90 -15.29 1.19 -20.00
C LYS A 90 -15.64 1.90 -18.70
N SER A 91 -16.85 1.65 -18.19
CA SER A 91 -17.29 2.11 -16.88
C SER A 91 -16.29 1.65 -15.82
N TYR A 92 -15.71 2.60 -15.08
CA TYR A 92 -14.80 2.32 -13.99
C TYR A 92 -15.63 1.86 -12.78
N ASP A 93 -15.60 0.57 -12.48
CA ASP A 93 -16.26 0.04 -11.28
C ASP A 93 -15.40 0.37 -10.05
N LYS A 94 -15.55 1.61 -9.59
CA LYS A 94 -14.88 2.16 -8.43
C LYS A 94 -15.07 1.28 -7.19
N ASN A 95 -16.23 0.64 -7.04
CA ASN A 95 -16.52 -0.19 -5.88
C ASN A 95 -15.73 -1.50 -5.92
N ALA A 96 -15.57 -2.12 -7.09
CA ALA A 96 -14.75 -3.33 -7.25
C ALA A 96 -13.27 -3.05 -6.93
N GLU A 97 -12.75 -1.92 -7.40
CA GLU A 97 -11.36 -1.53 -7.17
C GLU A 97 -11.10 -1.08 -5.73
N GLU A 98 -12.04 -0.38 -5.10
CA GLU A 98 -11.99 -0.09 -3.66
C GLU A 98 -12.06 -1.36 -2.82
N ALA A 99 -12.91 -2.32 -3.18
CA ALA A 99 -13.01 -3.60 -2.48
C ALA A 99 -11.70 -4.41 -2.57
N ARG A 100 -11.07 -4.43 -3.75
CA ARG A 100 -9.77 -5.09 -3.96
C ARG A 100 -8.66 -4.41 -3.15
N LEU A 101 -8.58 -3.08 -3.19
CA LEU A 101 -7.61 -2.32 -2.39
C LEU A 101 -7.80 -2.59 -0.90
N LYS A 102 -9.05 -2.55 -0.41
CA LYS A 102 -9.39 -2.78 0.99
C LYS A 102 -9.04 -4.20 1.44
N HIS A 103 -9.26 -5.20 0.59
CA HIS A 103 -8.83 -6.57 0.85
C HIS A 103 -7.31 -6.67 1.00
N HIS A 104 -6.53 -6.05 0.10
CA HIS A 104 -5.07 -6.03 0.22
C HIS A 104 -4.59 -5.28 1.47
N GLN A 105 -5.25 -4.17 1.82
CA GLN A 105 -4.96 -3.42 3.06
C GLN A 105 -5.24 -4.27 4.30
N ALA A 106 -6.39 -4.95 4.36
CA ALA A 106 -6.75 -5.83 5.46
C ALA A 106 -5.76 -6.99 5.63
N ASN A 107 -5.29 -7.58 4.52
CA ASN A 107 -4.27 -8.63 4.58
C ASN A 107 -2.94 -8.09 5.11
N ASN A 108 -2.52 -6.90 4.69
CA ASN A 108 -1.30 -6.29 5.18
C ASN A 108 -1.39 -5.94 6.67
N GLU A 109 -2.54 -5.46 7.15
CA GLU A 109 -2.78 -5.22 8.57
C GLU A 109 -2.77 -6.53 9.37
N ALA A 110 -3.38 -7.60 8.86
CA ALA A 110 -3.37 -8.91 9.49
C ALA A 110 -1.94 -9.47 9.63
N MET A 111 -1.08 -9.27 8.62
CA MET A 111 0.34 -9.68 8.69
C MET A 111 1.10 -8.89 9.76
N LYS A 112 0.89 -7.57 9.83
CA LYS A 112 1.50 -6.71 10.87
C LYS A 112 1.02 -7.09 12.28
N GLU A 113 -0.27 -7.40 12.44
CA GLU A 113 -0.80 -7.85 13.72
C GLU A 113 -0.19 -9.20 14.12
N ALA A 114 -0.05 -10.14 13.17
CA ALA A 114 0.56 -11.43 13.42
C ALA A 114 2.06 -11.31 13.78
N GLU A 115 2.79 -10.39 13.17
CA GLU A 115 4.17 -10.04 13.53
C GLU A 115 4.24 -9.43 14.94
N ALA A 116 3.41 -8.43 15.25
CA ALA A 116 3.36 -7.79 16.56
C ALA A 116 2.97 -8.76 17.69
N ALA A 117 2.10 -9.74 17.39
CA ALA A 117 1.73 -10.80 18.30
C ALA A 117 2.80 -11.92 18.43
N GLY A 118 3.92 -11.82 17.70
CA GLY A 118 5.00 -12.80 17.69
C GLY A 118 4.66 -14.13 17.00
N ARG A 119 3.59 -14.16 16.19
CA ARG A 119 3.21 -15.34 15.39
C ARG A 119 3.97 -15.44 14.08
N LEU A 120 4.50 -14.32 13.60
CA LEU A 120 5.36 -14.22 12.42
C LEU A 120 6.66 -13.51 12.82
N LEU A 121 7.77 -13.94 12.23
CA LEU A 121 9.08 -13.31 12.37
C LEU A 121 9.61 -12.99 10.97
N PRO A 122 10.15 -11.77 10.75
CA PRO A 122 10.82 -11.45 9.51
C PRO A 122 11.98 -12.42 9.26
N VAL A 123 12.05 -12.97 8.05
CA VAL A 123 13.09 -13.95 7.69
C VAL A 123 14.49 -13.37 7.87
N GLU A 124 14.69 -12.09 7.55
CA GLU A 124 15.98 -11.43 7.72
C GLU A 124 16.41 -11.40 9.19
N GLU A 125 15.49 -11.12 10.12
CA GLU A 125 15.79 -11.15 11.55
C GLU A 125 16.18 -12.56 12.02
N VAL A 126 15.49 -13.59 11.54
CA VAL A 126 15.83 -14.98 11.85
C VAL A 126 17.22 -15.34 11.32
N ILE A 127 17.56 -14.90 10.10
CA ILE A 127 18.89 -15.11 9.51
C ILE A 127 19.96 -14.40 10.34
N GLN A 128 19.74 -13.14 10.71
CA GLN A 128 20.71 -12.37 11.50
C GLN A 128 20.91 -12.97 12.90
N LEU A 129 19.82 -13.34 13.57
CA LEU A 129 19.86 -14.01 14.87
C LEU A 129 20.59 -15.36 14.77
N GLY A 130 20.26 -16.18 13.77
CA GLY A 130 20.92 -17.46 13.53
C GLY A 130 22.42 -17.29 13.27
N LYS A 131 22.81 -16.34 12.39
CA LYS A 131 24.21 -16.00 12.16
C LYS A 131 24.91 -15.60 13.46
N ALA A 132 24.31 -14.68 14.23
CA ALA A 132 24.88 -14.21 15.49
C ALA A 132 25.10 -15.36 16.49
N MET A 133 24.13 -16.27 16.62
CA MET A 133 24.26 -17.46 17.47
C MET A 133 25.40 -18.37 17.02
N VAL A 134 25.49 -18.67 15.72
CA VAL A 134 26.54 -19.52 15.15
C VAL A 134 27.92 -18.88 15.32
N TYR A 135 28.05 -17.58 15.05
CA TYR A 135 29.31 -16.86 15.27
C TYR A 135 29.72 -16.85 16.75
N ALA A 136 28.76 -16.63 17.66
CA ALA A 136 29.02 -16.68 19.09
C ALA A 136 29.49 -18.08 19.53
N ALA A 137 28.88 -19.14 19.00
CA ALA A 137 29.29 -20.52 19.26
C ALA A 137 30.70 -20.80 18.72
N LYS A 138 30.98 -20.45 17.45
CA LYS A 138 32.31 -20.57 16.84
C LYS A 138 33.39 -19.87 17.66
N ASN A 139 33.15 -18.62 18.05
CA ASN A 139 34.09 -17.84 18.85
C ASN A 139 34.33 -18.46 20.24
N LYS A 140 33.31 -19.08 20.85
CA LYS A 140 33.48 -19.81 22.12
C LYS A 140 34.31 -21.08 21.95
N LEU A 141 34.08 -21.84 20.87
CA LEU A 141 34.85 -23.05 20.56
C LEU A 141 36.32 -22.73 20.28
N LEU A 142 36.60 -21.71 19.46
CA LEU A 142 37.98 -21.29 19.14
C LEU A 142 38.76 -20.78 20.36
N ARG A 143 38.08 -20.39 21.45
CA ARG A 143 38.71 -19.94 22.70
C ARG A 143 38.98 -21.07 23.68
N ILE A 144 38.56 -22.30 23.39
CA ILE A 144 38.80 -23.46 24.25
C ILE A 144 40.30 -23.69 24.51
N PRO A 145 41.18 -23.72 23.49
CA PRO A 145 42.62 -23.93 23.70
C PRO A 145 43.23 -22.92 24.68
N ASP A 146 42.93 -21.63 24.49
CA ASP A 146 43.40 -20.56 25.38
C ASP A 146 42.90 -20.73 26.80
N ARG A 147 41.62 -21.10 26.97
CA ARG A 147 41.05 -21.38 28.29
C ARG A 147 41.72 -22.57 28.96
N VAL A 148 42.04 -23.61 28.21
CA VAL A 148 42.77 -24.78 28.74
C VAL A 148 44.16 -24.37 29.21
N ARG A 149 44.92 -23.59 28.42
CA ARG A 149 46.23 -23.04 28.83
C ARG A 149 46.14 -22.23 30.13
N GLN A 150 45.09 -21.42 30.28
CA GLN A 150 44.88 -20.58 31.47
C GLN A 150 44.57 -21.40 32.73
N HIS A 151 43.79 -22.48 32.61
CA HIS A 151 43.37 -23.30 33.75
C HIS A 151 44.36 -24.43 34.08
N THR A 152 45.24 -24.77 33.14
CA THR A 152 46.25 -25.84 33.29
C THR A 152 47.62 -25.32 32.84
N PRO A 153 48.36 -24.58 33.70
CA PRO A 153 49.62 -23.93 33.30
C PRO A 153 50.72 -24.90 32.89
N ASP A 154 50.72 -26.12 33.45
CA ASP A 154 51.74 -27.14 33.21
C ASP A 154 51.42 -28.07 32.02
N ILE A 155 50.38 -27.73 31.24
CA ILE A 155 49.99 -28.55 30.10
C ILE A 155 51.06 -28.51 29.00
N GLU A 156 51.38 -29.67 28.46
CA GLU A 156 52.31 -29.77 27.34
C GLU A 156 51.75 -29.05 26.09
N PRO A 157 52.56 -28.23 25.39
CA PRO A 157 52.12 -27.53 24.19
C PRO A 157 51.55 -28.46 23.12
N GLU A 158 52.08 -29.68 22.99
CA GLU A 158 51.62 -30.71 22.06
C GLU A 158 50.14 -31.07 22.28
N ILE A 159 49.72 -31.19 23.55
CA ILE A 159 48.33 -31.51 23.90
C ILE A 159 47.40 -30.36 23.51
N ILE A 160 47.86 -29.11 23.66
CA ILE A 160 47.07 -27.97 23.20
C ILE A 160 46.91 -27.97 21.68
N ASN A 161 47.96 -28.32 20.93
CA ASN A 161 47.87 -28.43 19.46
C ASN A 161 46.85 -29.49 19.04
N VAL A 162 46.79 -30.63 19.76
CA VAL A 162 45.75 -31.66 19.53
C VAL A 162 44.35 -31.11 19.79
N ILE A 163 44.16 -30.32 20.85
CA ILE A 163 42.87 -29.68 21.16
C ILE A 163 42.49 -28.67 20.06
N GLU A 164 43.44 -27.85 19.59
CA GLU A 164 43.23 -26.91 18.50
C GLU A 164 42.79 -27.62 17.22
N GLN A 165 43.47 -28.72 16.87
CA GLN A 165 43.12 -29.51 15.70
C GLN A 165 41.73 -30.13 15.81
N ALA A 166 41.38 -30.71 16.96
CA ALA A 166 40.05 -31.28 17.19
C ALA A 166 38.93 -30.24 17.12
N VAL A 167 39.17 -29.01 17.63
CA VAL A 167 38.22 -27.90 17.53
C VAL A 167 38.02 -27.48 16.07
N GLN A 168 39.09 -27.38 15.29
CA GLN A 168 39.00 -27.02 13.87
C GLN A 168 38.27 -28.08 13.06
N GLU A 169 38.58 -29.37 13.28
CA GLU A 169 37.90 -30.50 12.63
C GLU A 169 36.39 -30.47 12.90
N ALA A 170 35.99 -30.29 14.17
CA ALA A 170 34.58 -30.18 14.55
C ALA A 170 33.89 -28.97 13.88
N LEU A 171 34.58 -27.83 13.76
CA LEU A 171 34.05 -26.65 13.07
C LEU A 171 33.91 -26.87 11.56
N GLU A 172 34.84 -27.59 10.94
CA GLU A 172 34.75 -27.96 9.52
C GLU A 172 33.59 -28.92 9.26
N GLU A 173 33.41 -29.92 10.10
CA GLU A 173 32.29 -30.87 10.02
C GLU A 173 30.94 -30.13 10.12
N LEU A 174 30.79 -29.25 11.11
CA LEU A 174 29.62 -28.39 11.27
C LEU A 174 29.37 -27.50 10.03
N GLY A 175 30.43 -27.08 9.34
CA GLY A 175 30.35 -26.29 8.12
C GLY A 175 29.83 -27.07 6.90
N ARG A 176 29.98 -28.40 6.86
CA ARG A 176 29.55 -29.25 5.73
C ARG A 176 28.07 -29.61 5.81
N ASP A 177 27.56 -29.98 6.99
CA ASP A 177 26.21 -30.53 7.17
C ASP A 177 25.17 -29.55 7.75
N GLY A 178 25.55 -28.28 7.97
CA GLY A 178 24.75 -27.29 8.70
C GLY A 178 23.38 -26.88 8.11
N ILE A 179 22.97 -27.42 6.95
CA ILE A 179 21.63 -27.16 6.39
C ILE A 179 20.77 -28.42 6.55
N PRO A 180 19.67 -28.37 7.34
CA PRO A 180 18.73 -29.48 7.43
C PRO A 180 18.21 -29.88 6.05
N SER A 181 18.24 -31.18 5.72
CA SER A 181 17.90 -31.74 4.41
C SER A 181 16.55 -31.25 3.87
N GLN A 182 15.55 -31.13 4.75
CA GLN A 182 14.20 -30.64 4.45
C GLN A 182 14.14 -29.22 3.84
N PHE A 183 15.20 -28.41 3.98
CA PHE A 183 15.26 -27.05 3.42
C PHE A 183 16.18 -26.94 2.19
N LYS A 184 16.98 -27.97 1.89
CA LYS A 184 17.96 -27.95 0.79
C LYS A 184 17.28 -27.76 -0.58
N GLU A 185 16.18 -28.46 -0.85
CA GLU A 185 15.43 -28.37 -2.12
C GLU A 185 14.72 -27.03 -2.29
N ARG A 186 14.17 -26.46 -1.21
CA ARG A 186 13.55 -25.13 -1.27
C ARG A 186 14.58 -24.04 -1.55
N ILE A 187 15.74 -24.11 -0.90
CA ILE A 187 16.82 -23.14 -1.10
C ILE A 187 17.41 -23.26 -2.51
N SER A 188 17.60 -24.49 -3.02
CA SER A 188 18.09 -24.68 -4.40
C SER A 188 17.11 -24.14 -5.43
N LYS A 189 15.81 -24.35 -5.22
CA LYS A 189 14.75 -23.85 -6.11
C LYS A 189 14.69 -22.32 -6.14
N TYR A 190 14.69 -21.66 -4.98
CA TYR A 190 14.73 -20.19 -4.92
C TYR A 190 16.00 -19.63 -5.56
N ARG A 191 17.14 -20.30 -5.39
CA ARG A 191 18.41 -19.86 -5.98
C ARG A 191 18.40 -19.98 -7.50
N SER A 192 17.84 -21.05 -8.05
CA SER A 192 17.69 -21.20 -9.50
C SER A 192 16.70 -20.20 -10.09
N GLU A 193 15.62 -19.87 -9.37
CA GLU A 193 14.64 -18.88 -9.80
C GLU A 193 15.24 -17.45 -9.85
N LEU A 194 16.12 -17.10 -8.90
CA LEU A 194 16.84 -15.83 -8.90
C LEU A 194 17.86 -15.73 -10.05
N ASP A 195 18.65 -16.77 -10.30
CA ASP A 195 19.60 -16.79 -11.43
C ASP A 195 18.90 -16.77 -12.80
N SER A 196 17.67 -17.31 -12.89
CA SER A 196 16.88 -17.27 -14.14
C SER A 196 16.10 -15.96 -14.35
N GLY A 197 15.91 -15.15 -13.30
CA GLY A 197 15.10 -13.94 -13.34
C GLY A 197 15.87 -12.68 -13.78
N GLU A 198 17.20 -12.71 -13.83
CA GLU A 198 18.03 -11.56 -14.27
C GLU A 198 18.11 -11.40 -15.80
N GLU A 199 17.57 -12.33 -16.60
CA GLU A 199 17.62 -12.24 -18.07
C GLU A 199 16.37 -11.57 -18.72
N ASP A 200 15.27 -11.36 -17.98
CA ASP A 200 13.98 -10.95 -18.57
C ASP A 200 13.64 -9.44 -18.47
N GLU A 201 14.44 -8.59 -17.79
CA GLU A 201 14.18 -7.14 -17.69
C GLU A 201 15.09 -6.25 -18.58
N ALA A 202 15.72 -6.82 -19.63
CA ALA A 202 16.57 -6.06 -20.56
C ALA A 202 16.00 -5.94 -21.99
N GLY A 203 14.71 -6.16 -22.20
CA GLY A 203 14.13 -6.04 -23.53
C GLY A 203 12.61 -5.92 -23.58
N GLU A 204 12.11 -4.70 -23.48
CA GLU A 204 11.01 -4.20 -24.32
C GLU A 204 11.05 -2.66 -24.41
#